data_AF-A0A4V2SA69-F1
#
_entry.id   AF-A0A4V2SA69-F1
#
_cell.length_a   1.000
_cell.length_b   1.000
_cell.length_c   1.000
_cell.angle_alpha   90.00
_cell.angle_beta   90.00
_cell.angle_gamma   90.00
#
_symmetry.space_group_name_H-M   'P 1'
#
loop_
_entity.id
_entity.type
_entity.pdbx_description
1 polymer ?
#
loop_
_entity_poly.entity_id
_entity_poly.type
_entity_poly.pdbx_seq_one_letter_code
_entity_poly.pdbx_strand_id
1 'polypeptide(L)'
;MNDITEFERRITAALERIGIGLEGLERIDPDRPDPAEIDALREALDSERTANAQLNERVKAIRERQETQVARLDQRAHEMTERAERLEAEVERLRAVNARLRETSAALRAANAEGLGDPAAIDAAMAAEIEALHALREGDRAELDAIVAELMPLAEGGAAHA
;
A
#
# COMPACT_ATOMS: atom_id res chain seq x y z
N MET A 1 -91.24 14.58 -17.70
CA MET A 1 -90.25 15.49 -18.32
C MET A 1 -89.77 16.56 -17.34
N ASN A 2 -90.65 17.10 -16.50
CA ASN A 2 -90.30 18.09 -15.46
C ASN A 2 -89.41 17.52 -14.32
N ASP A 3 -89.61 16.26 -13.94
CA ASP A 3 -88.85 15.65 -12.83
C ASP A 3 -87.37 15.42 -13.20
N ILE A 4 -87.09 15.07 -14.47
CA ILE A 4 -85.73 14.86 -14.98
C ILE A 4 -84.94 16.17 -14.93
N THR A 5 -85.54 17.28 -15.37
CA THR A 5 -84.91 18.60 -15.31
C THR A 5 -84.68 19.10 -13.88
N GLU A 6 -85.53 18.71 -12.93
CA GLU A 6 -85.34 19.01 -11.51
C GLU A 6 -84.18 18.19 -10.91
N PHE A 7 -84.10 16.89 -11.24
CA PHE A 7 -82.99 16.04 -10.82
C PHE A 7 -81.65 16.50 -11.40
N GLU A 8 -81.60 16.88 -12.67
CA GLU A 8 -80.41 17.47 -13.30
C GLU A 8 -79.97 18.74 -12.58
N ARG A 9 -80.91 19.66 -12.29
CA ARG A 9 -80.60 20.90 -11.55
C ARG A 9 -80.06 20.61 -10.14
N ARG A 10 -80.61 19.61 -9.45
CA ARG A 10 -80.15 19.20 -8.10
C ARG A 10 -78.80 18.49 -8.13
N ILE A 11 -78.52 17.68 -9.15
CA ILE A 11 -77.22 17.01 -9.32
C ILE A 11 -76.14 18.05 -9.62
N THR A 12 -76.39 18.99 -10.53
CA THR A 12 -75.43 20.07 -10.84
C THR A 12 -75.13 20.91 -9.59
N ALA A 13 -76.16 21.31 -8.83
CA ALA A 13 -75.96 22.04 -7.57
C ALA A 13 -75.21 21.21 -6.51
N ALA A 14 -75.43 19.89 -6.45
CA ALA A 14 -74.69 19.00 -5.56
C ALA A 14 -73.23 18.86 -5.98
N LEU A 15 -72.95 18.73 -7.28
CA LEU A 15 -71.59 18.65 -7.83
C LEU A 15 -70.82 19.96 -7.62
N GLU A 16 -71.46 21.13 -7.82
CA GLU A 16 -70.86 22.43 -7.50
C GLU A 16 -70.54 22.55 -6.01
N ARG A 17 -71.46 22.14 -5.13
CA ARG A 17 -71.23 22.15 -3.69
C ARG A 17 -70.12 21.19 -3.25
N ILE A 18 -69.99 20.04 -3.91
CA ILE A 18 -68.89 19.09 -3.70
C ILE A 18 -67.58 19.69 -4.19
N GLY A 19 -67.57 20.34 -5.36
CA GLY A 19 -66.41 21.06 -5.88
C GLY A 19 -65.90 22.13 -4.93
N ILE A 20 -66.80 23.00 -4.44
CA ILE A 20 -66.48 24.03 -3.44
C ILE A 20 -66.01 23.40 -2.12
N GLY A 21 -66.63 22.29 -1.70
CA GLY A 21 -66.24 21.55 -0.49
C GLY A 21 -64.84 20.93 -0.60
N LEU A 22 -64.48 20.41 -1.77
CA LEU A 22 -63.17 19.84 -2.07
C LEU A 22 -62.09 20.93 -2.13
N GLU A 23 -62.38 22.07 -2.78
CA GLU A 23 -61.47 23.23 -2.79
C GLU A 23 -61.26 23.79 -1.38
N GLY A 24 -62.30 23.79 -0.54
CA GLY A 24 -62.20 24.14 0.88
C GLY A 24 -61.34 23.16 1.66
N LEU A 25 -61.50 21.85 1.45
CA LEU A 25 -60.70 20.81 2.10
C LEU A 25 -59.22 20.90 1.71
N GLU A 26 -58.94 21.18 0.43
CA GLU A 26 -57.60 21.35 -0.11
C GLU A 26 -56.87 22.57 0.48
N ARG A 27 -57.61 23.60 0.89
CA ARG A 27 -57.07 24.79 1.59
C ARG A 27 -56.89 24.62 3.10
N ILE A 28 -57.55 23.65 3.72
CA ILE A 28 -57.63 23.52 5.19
C ILE A 28 -56.56 22.58 5.76
N ASP A 29 -55.92 21.72 4.95
CA ASP A 29 -54.87 20.81 5.42
C ASP A 29 -53.57 21.58 5.72
N PRO A 30 -53.28 21.91 7.00
CA PRO A 30 -52.15 22.75 7.37
C PRO A 30 -50.83 21.96 7.43
N ASP A 31 -50.92 20.62 7.37
CA ASP A 31 -49.80 19.69 7.38
C ASP A 31 -49.49 19.15 5.99
N ARG A 32 -50.24 19.57 4.95
CA ARG A 32 -49.93 19.20 3.56
C ARG A 32 -48.61 19.88 3.17
N PRO A 33 -47.54 19.11 2.90
CA PRO A 33 -46.26 19.70 2.58
C PRO A 33 -46.38 20.46 1.26
N ASP A 34 -45.80 21.65 1.19
CA ASP A 34 -45.76 22.45 -0.03
C ASP A 34 -45.07 21.63 -1.13
N PRO A 35 -45.72 21.39 -2.28
CA PRO A 35 -45.09 20.68 -3.40
C PRO A 35 -43.73 21.28 -3.81
N ALA A 36 -43.57 22.61 -3.71
CA ALA A 36 -42.30 23.27 -4.00
C ALA A 36 -41.20 22.92 -2.98
N GLU A 37 -41.56 22.76 -1.70
CA GLU A 37 -40.64 22.35 -0.63
C GLU A 37 -40.22 20.88 -0.80
N ILE A 38 -41.16 20.00 -1.17
CA ILE A 38 -40.86 18.58 -1.47
C ILE A 38 -39.85 18.48 -2.63
N ASP A 39 -40.05 19.23 -3.70
CA ASP A 39 -39.17 19.19 -4.86
C ASP A 39 -37.78 19.76 -4.54
N ALA A 40 -37.70 20.84 -3.75
CA ALA A 40 -36.42 21.36 -3.26
C ALA A 40 -35.68 20.37 -2.35
N LEU A 41 -36.39 19.67 -1.46
CA LEU A 41 -35.80 18.63 -0.59
C LEU A 41 -35.30 17.42 -1.40
N ARG A 42 -36.01 17.05 -2.48
CA ARG A 42 -35.57 15.97 -3.39
C ARG A 42 -34.29 16.36 -4.12
N GLU A 43 -34.22 17.58 -4.65
CA GLU A 43 -33.01 18.09 -5.31
C GLU A 43 -31.82 18.13 -4.34
N ALA A 44 -32.03 18.62 -3.12
CA ALA A 44 -31.00 18.61 -2.08
C ALA A 44 -30.54 17.19 -1.73
N LEU A 45 -31.47 16.23 -1.60
CA LEU A 45 -31.15 14.84 -1.33
C LEU A 45 -30.35 14.19 -2.47
N ASP A 46 -30.68 14.48 -3.73
CA ASP A 46 -29.96 13.94 -4.88
C ASP A 46 -28.56 14.56 -5.00
N SER A 47 -28.41 15.85 -4.69
CA SER A 47 -27.10 16.52 -4.57
C SER A 47 -26.25 15.87 -3.48
N GLU A 48 -26.79 15.68 -2.28
CA GLU A 48 -26.09 15.05 -1.15
C GLU A 48 -25.71 13.59 -1.47
N ARG A 49 -26.60 12.82 -2.11
CA ARG A 49 -26.30 11.45 -2.55
C ARG A 49 -25.15 11.42 -3.54
N THR A 50 -25.12 12.37 -4.47
CA THR A 50 -24.03 12.49 -5.45
C THR A 50 -22.71 12.84 -4.77
N ALA A 51 -22.71 13.80 -3.84
CA ALA A 51 -21.53 14.16 -3.06
C ALA A 51 -21.03 12.98 -2.21
N ASN A 52 -21.95 12.25 -1.57
CA ASN A 52 -21.60 11.08 -0.76
C ASN A 52 -20.98 9.96 -1.61
N ALA A 53 -21.54 9.68 -2.79
CA ALA A 53 -20.98 8.72 -3.73
C ALA A 53 -19.55 9.10 -4.16
N GLN A 54 -19.31 10.37 -4.49
CA GLN A 54 -17.98 10.87 -4.84
C GLN A 54 -16.98 10.75 -3.67
N LEU A 55 -17.41 11.06 -2.45
CA LEU A 55 -16.57 10.91 -1.27
C LEU A 55 -16.24 9.45 -0.98
N ASN A 56 -17.20 8.53 -1.12
CA ASN A 56 -16.96 7.10 -0.95
C ASN A 56 -15.95 6.56 -1.97
N GLU A 57 -16.07 6.94 -3.24
CA GLU A 57 -15.09 6.58 -4.27
C GLU A 57 -13.71 7.16 -3.96
N ARG A 58 -13.64 8.41 -3.50
CA ARG A 58 -12.36 9.03 -3.10
C ARG A 58 -11.73 8.31 -1.90
N VAL A 59 -12.53 7.94 -0.89
CA VAL A 59 -12.06 7.19 0.28
C VAL A 59 -11.55 5.81 -0.14
N LYS A 60 -12.28 5.13 -1.03
CA LYS A 60 -11.86 3.83 -1.57
C LYS A 60 -10.52 3.94 -2.31
N ALA A 61 -10.38 4.91 -3.20
CA ALA A 61 -9.13 5.14 -3.94
C ALA A 61 -7.97 5.51 -3.00
N ILE A 62 -8.22 6.26 -1.93
CA ILE A 62 -7.18 6.56 -0.92
C ILE A 62 -6.78 5.28 -0.18
N ARG A 63 -7.74 4.46 0.24
CA ARG A 63 -7.47 3.18 0.92
C ARG A 63 -6.64 2.24 0.05
N GLU A 64 -7.03 2.05 -1.21
CA GLU A 64 -6.28 1.20 -2.15
C GLU A 64 -4.83 1.69 -2.34
N ARG A 65 -4.63 3.02 -2.44
CA ARG A 65 -3.28 3.61 -2.52
C ARG A 65 -2.49 3.41 -1.24
N GLN A 66 -3.12 3.57 -0.07
CA GLN A 66 -2.49 3.37 1.23
C GLN A 66 -2.11 1.91 1.44
N GLU A 67 -3.00 0.97 1.14
CA GLU A 67 -2.74 -0.47 1.22
C GLU A 67 -1.55 -0.86 0.30
N THR A 68 -1.53 -0.34 -0.93
CA THR A 68 -0.41 -0.54 -1.85
C THR A 68 0.90 0.04 -1.32
N GLN A 69 0.85 1.23 -0.70
CA GLN A 69 2.03 1.88 -0.15
C GLN A 69 2.56 1.14 1.08
N VAL A 70 1.67 0.70 1.97
CA VAL A 70 2.02 -0.09 3.16
C VAL A 70 2.65 -1.41 2.73
N ALA A 71 2.03 -2.15 1.81
CA ALA A 71 2.59 -3.40 1.30
C ALA A 71 3.99 -3.21 0.69
N ARG A 72 4.23 -2.11 -0.03
CA ARG A 72 5.56 -1.77 -0.58
C ARG A 72 6.57 -1.46 0.51
N LEU A 73 6.18 -0.73 1.56
CA LEU A 73 7.06 -0.39 2.67
C LEU A 73 7.40 -1.62 3.51
N ASP A 74 6.42 -2.50 3.75
CA ASP A 74 6.63 -3.76 4.47
C ASP A 74 7.60 -4.67 3.71
N GLN A 75 7.42 -4.79 2.38
CA GLN A 75 8.35 -5.55 1.52
C GLN A 75 9.77 -5.01 1.60
N ARG A 76 9.94 -3.68 1.50
CA ARG A 76 11.27 -3.04 1.62
C ARG A 76 11.88 -3.23 3.01
N ALA A 77 11.06 -3.19 4.06
CA ALA A 77 11.53 -3.42 5.42
C ALA A 77 12.05 -4.86 5.57
N HIS A 78 11.32 -5.85 5.04
CA HIS A 78 11.77 -7.25 5.02
C HIS A 78 13.08 -7.42 4.24
N GLU A 79 13.19 -6.85 3.04
CA GLU A 79 14.42 -6.90 2.24
C GLU A 79 15.63 -6.27 2.97
N MET A 80 15.41 -5.15 3.66
CA MET A 80 16.44 -4.49 4.46
C MET A 80 16.85 -5.34 5.68
N THR A 81 15.91 -5.97 6.36
CA THR A 81 16.20 -6.88 7.48
C THR A 81 17.02 -8.07 7.01
N GLU A 82 16.63 -8.74 5.92
CA GLU A 82 17.41 -9.86 5.39
C GLU A 82 18.82 -9.43 4.96
N ARG A 83 18.96 -8.24 4.37
CA ARG A 83 20.27 -7.69 4.00
C ARG A 83 21.13 -7.44 5.23
N ALA A 84 20.55 -6.92 6.32
CA ALA A 84 21.26 -6.70 7.57
C ALA A 84 21.73 -8.04 8.17
N GLU A 85 20.88 -9.06 8.22
CA GLU A 85 21.24 -10.39 8.72
C GLU A 85 22.38 -11.03 7.91
N ARG A 86 22.36 -10.87 6.58
CA ARG A 86 23.45 -11.34 5.71
C ARG A 86 24.77 -10.63 6.01
N LEU A 87 24.74 -9.30 6.15
CA LEU A 87 25.93 -8.51 6.47
C LEU A 87 26.48 -8.82 7.87
N GLU A 88 25.60 -9.05 8.85
CA GLU A 88 26.01 -9.49 10.19
C GLU A 88 26.75 -10.84 10.14
N ALA A 89 26.21 -11.81 9.39
CA ALA A 89 26.86 -13.11 9.19
C ALA A 89 28.22 -12.98 8.50
N GLU A 90 28.34 -12.09 7.51
CA GLU A 90 29.60 -11.82 6.82
C GLU A 90 30.65 -11.17 7.73
N VAL A 91 30.24 -10.20 8.57
CA VAL A 91 31.12 -9.58 9.57
C VAL A 91 31.64 -10.64 10.56
N GLU A 92 30.78 -11.54 11.04
CA GLU A 92 31.22 -12.63 11.92
C GLU A 92 32.17 -13.60 11.22
N ARG A 93 31.92 -13.94 9.95
CA ARG A 93 32.84 -14.75 9.14
C ARG A 93 34.20 -14.07 8.99
N LEU A 94 34.23 -12.77 8.68
CA LEU A 94 35.48 -12.01 8.56
C LEU A 94 36.23 -11.90 9.89
N ARG A 95 35.52 -11.76 11.02
CA ARG A 95 36.13 -11.78 12.36
C ARG A 95 36.79 -13.13 12.65
N ALA A 96 36.11 -14.24 12.34
CA ALA A 96 36.65 -15.58 12.52
C ALA A 96 37.90 -15.82 11.65
N VAL A 97 37.85 -15.43 10.38
CA VAL A 97 39.00 -15.53 9.46
C VAL A 97 40.19 -14.69 9.96
N ASN A 98 39.95 -13.46 10.40
CA ASN A 98 41.00 -12.60 10.95
C ASN A 98 41.61 -13.18 12.24
N ALA A 99 40.78 -13.75 13.12
CA ALA A 99 41.26 -14.41 14.33
C ALA A 99 42.17 -15.61 13.97
N ARG A 100 41.74 -16.42 13.00
CA ARG A 100 42.52 -17.55 12.50
C ARG A 100 43.84 -17.11 11.88
N LEU A 101 43.84 -16.05 11.07
CA LEU A 101 45.05 -15.49 10.45
C LEU A 101 46.05 -14.97 11.50
N ARG A 102 45.55 -14.34 12.58
CA ARG A 102 46.40 -13.89 13.70
C ARG A 102 47.01 -15.07 14.45
N GLU A 103 46.23 -16.12 14.69
CA GLU A 103 46.69 -17.36 15.32
C GLU A 103 47.77 -18.04 14.47
N THR A 104 47.54 -18.24 13.17
CA THR A 104 48.51 -18.87 12.27
C THR A 104 49.78 -18.02 12.14
N SER A 105 49.64 -16.70 12.04
CA SER A 105 50.79 -15.77 12.04
C SER A 105 51.60 -15.84 13.34
N ALA A 106 50.95 -15.98 14.49
CA ALA A 106 51.62 -16.13 15.77
C ALA A 106 52.37 -17.48 15.86
N ALA A 107 51.73 -18.57 15.44
CA ALA A 107 52.34 -19.90 15.39
C ALA A 107 53.56 -19.93 14.47
N LEU A 108 53.47 -19.34 13.27
CA LEU A 108 54.61 -19.22 12.35
C LEU A 108 55.77 -18.41 12.94
N ARG A 109 55.48 -17.30 13.63
CA ARG A 109 56.53 -16.50 14.29
C ARG A 109 57.20 -17.28 15.43
N ALA A 110 56.43 -18.06 16.20
CA ALA A 110 56.98 -18.90 17.26
C ALA A 110 57.85 -20.02 16.68
N ALA A 111 57.38 -20.75 15.67
CA ALA A 111 58.14 -21.80 14.99
C ALA A 111 59.43 -21.28 14.37
N ASN A 112 59.39 -20.10 13.72
CA ASN A 112 60.58 -19.44 13.20
C ASN A 112 61.57 -19.00 14.30
N ALA A 113 61.07 -18.51 15.44
CA ALA A 113 61.92 -18.10 16.56
C ALA A 113 62.64 -19.29 17.22
N GLU A 114 62.02 -20.47 17.20
CA GLU A 114 62.60 -21.72 17.70
C GLU A 114 63.57 -22.37 16.68
N GLY A 115 63.72 -21.81 15.49
CA GLY A 115 64.52 -22.40 14.40
C GLY A 115 63.90 -23.68 13.83
N LEU A 116 62.66 -23.99 14.21
CA LEU A 116 61.87 -25.14 13.82
C LEU A 116 60.95 -24.77 12.64
N GLY A 117 61.51 -24.21 11.56
CA GLY A 117 60.75 -23.90 10.36
C GLY A 117 60.11 -25.16 9.76
N ASP A 118 58.90 -25.47 10.20
CA ASP A 118 58.14 -26.66 9.81
C ASP A 118 57.38 -26.37 8.51
N PRO A 119 57.68 -27.06 7.41
CA PRO A 119 56.94 -26.93 6.15
C PRO A 119 55.43 -27.09 6.32
N ALA A 120 54.97 -27.95 7.23
CA ALA A 120 53.54 -28.16 7.48
C ALA A 120 52.86 -26.92 8.11
N ALA A 121 53.58 -26.14 8.92
CA ALA A 121 53.05 -24.90 9.48
C ALA A 121 52.91 -23.80 8.41
N ILE A 122 53.85 -23.76 7.45
CA ILE A 122 53.80 -22.86 6.29
C ILE A 122 52.63 -23.24 5.39
N ASP A 123 52.46 -24.52 5.07
CA ASP A 123 51.34 -25.02 4.25
C ASP A 123 49.99 -24.72 4.91
N ALA A 124 49.87 -24.90 6.23
CA ALA A 124 48.65 -24.58 6.98
C ALA A 124 48.34 -23.08 6.98
N ALA A 125 49.35 -22.22 7.08
CA ALA A 125 49.15 -20.78 7.00
C ALA A 125 48.76 -20.32 5.58
N MET A 126 49.40 -20.89 4.56
CA MET A 126 49.10 -20.61 3.15
C MET A 126 47.68 -21.09 2.78
N ALA A 127 47.24 -22.24 3.30
CA ALA A 127 45.87 -22.72 3.14
C ALA A 127 44.85 -21.77 3.80
N ALA A 128 45.13 -21.29 5.02
CA ALA A 128 44.27 -20.33 5.70
C ALA A 128 44.19 -18.98 4.97
N GLU A 129 45.28 -18.54 4.33
CA GLU A 129 45.32 -17.31 3.55
C GLU A 129 44.54 -17.44 2.23
N ILE A 130 44.61 -18.60 1.56
CA ILE A 130 43.78 -18.90 0.39
C ILE A 130 42.29 -18.92 0.77
N GLU A 131 41.93 -19.56 1.88
CA GLU A 131 40.55 -19.58 2.38
C GLU A 131 40.05 -18.16 2.71
N ALA A 132 40.89 -17.32 3.32
CA ALA A 132 40.59 -15.92 3.57
C ALA A 132 40.37 -15.12 2.28
N LEU A 133 41.23 -15.29 1.27
CA LEU A 133 41.10 -14.64 -0.03
C LEU A 133 39.85 -15.11 -0.80
N HIS A 134 39.48 -16.38 -0.67
CA HIS A 134 38.24 -16.90 -1.24
C HIS A 134 37.01 -16.31 -0.55
N ALA A 135 36.99 -16.26 0.78
CA ALA A 135 35.90 -15.65 1.53
C ALA A 135 35.72 -14.16 1.19
N LEU A 136 36.83 -13.41 1.04
CA LEU A 136 36.79 -12.01 0.63
C LEU A 136 36.23 -11.85 -0.78
N ARG A 137 36.71 -12.67 -1.75
CA ARG A 137 36.21 -12.64 -3.13
C ARG A 137 34.73 -13.02 -3.26
N GLU A 138 34.26 -13.96 -2.44
CA GLU A 138 32.84 -14.31 -2.38
C GLU A 138 32.00 -13.12 -1.88
N GLY A 139 32.46 -12.42 -0.83
CA GLY A 139 31.85 -11.20 -0.31
C GLY A 139 31.79 -10.09 -1.35
N ASP A 140 32.94 -9.75 -1.94
CA ASP A 140 33.05 -8.74 -3.01
C ASP A 140 32.08 -9.05 -4.16
N ARG A 141 31.97 -10.32 -4.56
CA ARG A 141 31.06 -10.73 -5.65
C ARG A 141 29.60 -10.61 -5.25
N ALA A 142 29.24 -10.98 -4.02
CA ALA A 142 27.88 -10.81 -3.51
C ALA A 142 27.49 -9.34 -3.42
N GLU A 143 28.40 -8.46 -3.02
CA GLU A 143 28.18 -7.01 -3.01
C GLU A 143 28.00 -6.46 -4.43
N LEU A 144 28.87 -6.86 -5.37
CA LEU A 144 28.75 -6.46 -6.78
C LEU A 144 27.44 -6.94 -7.41
N ASP A 145 27.03 -8.18 -7.16
CA ASP A 145 25.76 -8.73 -7.66
C ASP A 145 24.56 -7.96 -7.08
N ALA A 146 24.63 -7.55 -5.80
CA ALA A 146 23.60 -6.70 -5.18
C ALA A 146 23.55 -5.30 -5.79
N ILE A 147 24.70 -4.67 -6.05
CA ILE A 147 24.79 -3.37 -6.74
C ILE A 147 24.22 -3.48 -8.15
N VAL A 148 24.58 -4.54 -8.89
CA VAL A 148 24.05 -4.78 -10.25
C VAL A 148 22.54 -4.98 -10.22
N ALA A 149 22.00 -5.72 -9.26
CA ALA A 149 20.56 -5.89 -9.09
C ALA A 149 19.83 -4.57 -8.78
N GLU A 150 20.47 -3.64 -8.09
CA GLU A 150 19.92 -2.31 -7.80
C GLU A 150 20.01 -1.36 -9.02
N LEU A 151 21.08 -1.46 -9.82
CA LEU A 151 21.31 -0.62 -11.00
C LEU A 151 20.56 -1.08 -12.26
N MET A 152 20.33 -2.39 -12.43
CA MET A 152 19.69 -2.96 -13.63
C MET A 152 18.28 -2.38 -13.90
N PRO A 153 17.39 -2.24 -12.89
CA PRO A 153 16.09 -1.60 -13.09
C PRO A 153 16.19 -0.12 -13.49
N LEU A 154 17.22 0.60 -13.06
CA LEU A 154 17.46 2.00 -13.43
C LEU A 154 17.97 2.13 -14.87
N ALA A 155 18.81 1.20 -15.31
CA ALA A 155 19.30 1.13 -16.68
C ALA A 155 18.17 0.76 -17.67
N GLU A 156 17.31 -0.19 -17.31
CA GLU A 156 16.18 -0.61 -18.13
C GLU A 156 15.03 0.42 -18.13
N GLY A 157 14.76 1.07 -17.00
CA GLY A 157 13.81 2.18 -16.91
C GLY A 157 14.23 3.44 -17.68
N GLY A 158 15.54 3.66 -17.85
CA GLY A 158 16.09 4.73 -18.69
C GLY A 158 15.91 4.52 -20.19
N ALA A 159 15.77 3.27 -20.65
CA ALA A 159 15.54 2.94 -22.05
C ALA A 159 14.07 3.14 -22.49
N ALA A 160 13.12 3.25 -21.55
CA ALA A 160 11.72 3.53 -21.84
C ALA A 160 11.40 5.04 -22.00
N HIS A 161 12.40 5.91 -21.85
CA HIS A 161 12.28 7.37 -21.92
C HIS A 161 13.22 8.03 -22.94
N ALA A 162 13.81 7.26 -23.86
CA ALA A 162 14.52 7.75 -25.04
C ALA A 162 13.81 7.24 -26.32
#